data_AF-A0A8H6K4F0-F1
#
_entry.id   AF-A0A8H6K4F0-F1
#
_cell.length_a   1.000
_cell.length_b   1.000
_cell.length_c   1.000
_cell.angle_alpha   90.00
_cell.angle_beta   90.00
_cell.angle_gamma   90.00
#
_symmetry.space_group_name_H-M   'P 1'
#
loop_
_entity.id
_entity.type
_entity.pdbx_description
1 polymer ?
#
loop_
_entity_poly.entity_id
_entity_poly.type
_entity_poly.pdbx_seq_one_letter_code
_entity_poly.pdbx_strand_id
1 'polypeptide(L)'
;MVSNDDVEVVTSDPNFEIITTLAYSAGLPVNKASLPAPHCYLLQHAIDRLRAAASDLLWISVVQDLRSSKRLHSVSSEIDAHMTSTHGEASQDPSRRFIVRLAFKKDGILRIMSGPRPSSTDPLYPTSLSNEPPGFEVMPVYLDTQPTTPSLFTRHKTIYRVPYNAAWERAGLDEETSTAECDILLQNGDGHVMGAVFRTVYFYRKGSFVTPSEGTGCKIGVSRRWALENAGVEQALIAAADVEDGEVVWLSSAVGGFTRGRVTLGGRKGAR
;
A
#
# COMPACT_ATOMS: atom_id res chain seq x y z
N MET A 1 -18.44 -11.37 -5.95
CA MET A 1 -17.09 -11.78 -6.40
C MET A 1 -17.00 -11.47 -7.87
N VAL A 2 -15.94 -10.80 -8.30
CA VAL A 2 -15.59 -10.73 -9.73
C VAL A 2 -15.47 -12.18 -10.23
N SER A 3 -16.09 -12.51 -11.37
CA SER A 3 -16.08 -13.89 -11.86
C SER A 3 -14.64 -14.32 -12.20
N ASN A 4 -14.35 -15.62 -12.19
CA ASN A 4 -13.03 -16.11 -12.64
C ASN A 4 -12.74 -15.69 -14.08
N ASP A 5 -13.78 -15.61 -14.92
CA ASP A 5 -13.69 -15.20 -16.33
C ASP A 5 -13.19 -13.75 -16.44
N ASP A 6 -13.67 -12.83 -15.58
CA ASP A 6 -13.21 -11.44 -15.55
C ASP A 6 -11.74 -11.32 -15.11
N VAL A 7 -11.27 -12.21 -14.22
CA VAL A 7 -9.86 -12.25 -13.81
C VAL A 7 -8.98 -12.70 -14.95
N GLU A 8 -9.37 -13.75 -15.68
CA GLU A 8 -8.62 -14.25 -16.84
C GLU A 8 -8.55 -13.20 -17.95
N VAL A 9 -9.65 -12.52 -18.25
CA VAL A 9 -9.66 -11.43 -19.25
C VAL A 9 -8.63 -10.35 -18.91
N VAL A 10 -8.66 -9.82 -17.68
CA VAL A 10 -7.72 -8.76 -17.27
C VAL A 10 -6.27 -9.24 -17.24
N THR A 11 -6.03 -10.47 -16.77
CA THR A 11 -4.67 -11.02 -16.59
C THR A 11 -4.08 -11.60 -17.87
N SER A 12 -4.88 -11.73 -18.93
CA SER A 12 -4.43 -12.13 -20.27
C SER A 12 -3.70 -11.01 -21.02
N ASP A 13 -3.85 -9.75 -20.59
CA ASP A 13 -3.12 -8.61 -21.15
C ASP A 13 -1.60 -8.80 -20.95
N PRO A 14 -0.77 -8.79 -22.02
CA PRO A 14 0.69 -8.93 -21.90
C PRO A 14 1.38 -7.79 -21.14
N ASN A 15 0.67 -6.71 -20.87
CA ASN A 15 1.12 -5.59 -20.05
C ASN A 15 0.64 -5.68 -18.60
N PHE A 16 -0.19 -6.66 -18.25
CA PHE A 16 -0.61 -6.86 -16.88
C PHE A 16 0.60 -7.18 -15.98
N GLU A 17 0.71 -6.43 -14.89
CA GLU A 17 1.79 -6.53 -13.92
C GLU A 17 1.22 -6.64 -12.50
N ILE A 18 1.79 -7.55 -11.70
CA ILE A 18 1.74 -7.44 -10.24
C ILE A 18 2.86 -6.50 -9.80
N ILE A 19 2.58 -5.64 -8.82
CA ILE A 19 3.50 -4.55 -8.47
C ILE A 19 3.69 -4.38 -6.97
N THR A 20 4.85 -3.83 -6.62
CA THR A 20 5.08 -3.22 -5.32
C THR A 20 5.77 -1.88 -5.48
N THR A 21 5.50 -0.97 -4.54
CA THR A 21 6.15 0.34 -4.51
C THR A 21 6.60 0.59 -3.08
N LEU A 22 7.86 0.96 -2.93
CA LEU A 22 8.58 1.05 -1.66
C LEU A 22 9.27 2.41 -1.56
N ALA A 23 9.47 2.89 -0.34
CA ALA A 23 10.41 3.97 -0.07
C ALA A 23 11.85 3.46 -0.21
N TYR A 24 12.69 4.27 -0.85
CA TYR A 24 14.14 4.07 -0.93
C TYR A 24 14.88 5.29 -0.40
N SER A 25 15.93 5.07 0.40
CA SER A 25 16.89 6.10 0.83
C SER A 25 18.13 5.47 1.48
N ALA A 26 19.30 6.05 1.26
CA ALA A 26 20.50 5.72 2.04
C ALA A 26 20.36 6.12 3.53
N GLY A 27 19.44 7.03 3.85
CA GLY A 27 19.13 7.49 5.21
C GLY A 27 17.91 6.83 5.84
N LEU A 28 17.46 5.67 5.34
CA LEU A 28 16.39 4.93 6.02
C LEU A 28 16.80 4.57 7.46
N PRO A 29 15.89 4.66 8.44
CA PRO A 29 16.17 4.23 9.81
C PRO A 29 16.58 2.75 9.85
N VAL A 30 17.59 2.44 10.66
CA VAL A 30 18.10 1.08 10.84
C VAL A 30 17.01 0.20 11.46
N ASN A 31 16.67 -0.90 10.77
CA ASN A 31 15.73 -1.90 11.26
C ASN A 31 16.11 -3.29 10.75
N LYS A 32 16.07 -4.30 11.63
CA LYS A 32 16.41 -5.69 11.28
C LYS A 32 15.52 -6.27 10.18
N ALA A 33 14.25 -5.86 10.10
CA ALA A 33 13.33 -6.33 9.06
C ALA A 33 13.64 -5.79 7.66
N SER A 34 14.49 -4.76 7.57
CA SER A 34 14.98 -4.25 6.30
C SER A 34 16.32 -4.85 5.92
N LEU A 35 16.96 -5.66 6.77
CA LEU A 35 18.13 -6.42 6.36
C LEU A 35 17.69 -7.63 5.53
N PRO A 36 18.35 -7.90 4.39
CA PRO A 36 19.66 -7.41 3.93
C PRO A 36 19.61 -6.17 3.01
N ALA A 37 18.46 -5.53 2.83
CA ALA A 37 18.23 -4.41 1.91
C ALA A 37 18.02 -3.08 2.66
N PRO A 38 19.05 -2.52 3.32
CA PRO A 38 18.91 -1.42 4.27
C PRO A 38 18.33 -0.14 3.65
N HIS A 39 18.49 0.06 2.34
CA HIS A 39 17.97 1.22 1.63
C HIS A 39 16.53 1.07 1.17
N CYS A 40 15.93 -0.12 1.27
CA CYS A 40 14.56 -0.38 0.85
C CYS A 40 13.67 -0.68 2.06
N TYR A 41 12.60 0.10 2.22
CA TYR A 41 11.65 -0.12 3.30
C TYR A 41 10.89 -1.44 3.11
N LEU A 42 11.09 -2.40 4.03
CA LEU A 42 10.39 -3.69 4.11
C LEU A 42 10.43 -4.54 2.82
N LEU A 43 11.62 -4.67 2.20
CA LEU A 43 11.78 -5.41 0.94
C LEU A 43 11.33 -6.88 1.05
N GLN A 44 11.65 -7.58 2.14
CA GLN A 44 11.23 -8.98 2.33
C GLN A 44 9.70 -9.11 2.33
N HIS A 45 9.00 -8.26 3.07
CA HIS A 45 7.53 -8.23 3.07
C HIS A 45 6.96 -7.94 1.68
N ALA A 46 7.63 -7.10 0.88
CA ALA A 46 7.23 -6.82 -0.49
C ALA A 46 7.43 -8.01 -1.43
N ILE A 47 8.52 -8.77 -1.29
CA ILE A 47 8.75 -10.02 -2.01
C ILE A 47 7.69 -11.06 -1.65
N ASP A 48 7.38 -11.22 -0.35
CA ASP A 48 6.33 -12.13 0.09
C ASP A 48 4.96 -11.76 -0.50
N ARG A 49 4.66 -10.46 -0.59
CA ARG A 49 3.41 -9.97 -1.21
C ARG A 49 3.37 -10.26 -2.72
N LEU A 50 4.45 -10.01 -3.44
CA LEU A 50 4.53 -10.34 -4.87
C LEU A 50 4.37 -11.85 -5.09
N ARG A 51 4.97 -12.66 -4.23
CA ARG A 51 4.84 -14.13 -4.28
C ARG A 51 3.40 -14.57 -4.02
N ALA A 52 2.71 -13.97 -3.05
CA ALA A 52 1.31 -14.26 -2.79
C ALA A 52 0.41 -13.91 -3.99
N ALA A 53 0.65 -12.75 -4.63
CA ALA A 53 -0.07 -12.36 -5.84
C ALA A 53 0.20 -13.34 -7.00
N ALA A 54 1.47 -13.69 -7.24
CA ALA A 54 1.84 -14.67 -8.26
C ALA A 54 1.22 -16.05 -7.99
N SER A 55 1.11 -16.46 -6.72
CA SER A 55 0.47 -17.71 -6.33
C SER A 55 -1.03 -17.72 -6.62
N ASP A 56 -1.75 -16.68 -6.22
CA ASP A 56 -3.19 -16.56 -6.45
C ASP A 56 -3.52 -16.41 -7.95
N LEU A 57 -2.58 -15.90 -8.76
CA LEU A 57 -2.68 -15.80 -10.21
C LEU A 57 -2.12 -17.01 -10.97
N LEU A 58 -1.66 -18.05 -10.27
CA LEU A 58 -1.09 -19.27 -10.86
C LEU A 58 0.16 -19.03 -11.75
N TRP A 59 0.95 -17.99 -11.46
CA TRP A 59 2.20 -17.69 -12.16
C TRP A 59 3.36 -18.50 -11.57
N ILE A 60 3.37 -19.80 -11.86
CA ILE A 60 4.25 -20.79 -11.23
C ILE A 60 5.74 -20.42 -11.33
N SER A 61 6.19 -19.96 -12.49
CA SER A 61 7.58 -19.51 -12.72
C SER A 61 7.97 -18.36 -11.78
N VAL A 62 7.11 -17.36 -11.65
CA VAL A 62 7.32 -16.21 -10.75
C VAL A 62 7.32 -16.64 -9.28
N VAL A 63 6.43 -17.57 -8.91
CA VAL A 63 6.43 -18.14 -7.55
C VAL A 63 7.73 -18.86 -7.24
N GLN A 64 8.26 -19.65 -8.17
CA GLN A 64 9.53 -20.37 -7.98
C GLN A 64 10.72 -19.42 -7.86
N ASP A 65 10.78 -18.39 -8.70
CA ASP A 65 11.81 -17.34 -8.63
C ASP A 65 11.78 -16.62 -7.28
N LEU A 66 10.61 -16.13 -6.85
CA LEU A 66 10.44 -15.40 -5.59
C LEU A 66 10.59 -16.27 -4.33
N ARG A 67 10.54 -17.60 -4.45
CA ARG A 67 10.82 -18.53 -3.32
C ARG A 67 12.30 -18.74 -3.07
N SER A 68 13.17 -18.45 -4.03
CA SER A 68 14.61 -18.65 -3.88
C SER A 68 15.17 -17.83 -2.72
N SER A 69 15.93 -18.47 -1.82
CA SER A 69 16.55 -17.80 -0.66
C SER A 69 17.52 -16.69 -1.04
N LYS A 70 18.05 -16.73 -2.27
CA LYS A 70 18.95 -15.70 -2.82
C LYS A 70 18.18 -14.51 -3.43
N ARG A 71 16.88 -14.66 -3.70
CA ARG A 71 16.13 -13.66 -4.49
C ARG A 71 16.05 -12.31 -3.79
N LEU A 72 15.90 -12.29 -2.47
CA LEU A 72 15.94 -11.06 -1.67
C LEU A 72 17.23 -10.26 -1.88
N HIS A 73 18.38 -10.93 -1.82
CA HIS A 73 19.69 -10.30 -2.02
C HIS A 73 19.89 -9.86 -3.48
N SER A 74 19.48 -10.69 -4.45
CA SER A 74 19.53 -10.35 -5.88
C SER A 74 18.70 -9.10 -6.17
N VAL A 75 17.44 -9.07 -5.75
CA VAL A 75 16.55 -7.93 -5.95
C VAL A 75 17.07 -6.68 -5.25
N SER A 76 17.62 -6.80 -4.04
CA SER A 76 18.26 -5.64 -3.38
C SER A 76 19.40 -5.08 -4.22
N SER A 77 20.28 -5.95 -4.74
CA SER A 77 21.42 -5.54 -5.57
C SER A 77 20.96 -4.94 -6.90
N GLU A 78 19.92 -5.50 -7.52
CA GLU A 78 19.30 -4.98 -8.74
C GLU A 78 18.68 -3.58 -8.51
N ILE A 79 18.06 -3.35 -7.34
CA ILE A 79 17.55 -2.03 -6.96
C ILE A 79 18.70 -1.05 -6.76
N ASP A 80 19.72 -1.40 -5.98
CA ASP A 80 20.87 -0.50 -5.73
C ASP A 80 21.56 -0.12 -7.04
N ALA A 81 21.80 -1.10 -7.93
CA ALA A 81 22.36 -0.85 -9.26
C ALA A 81 21.48 0.07 -10.11
N HIS A 82 20.16 -0.15 -10.11
CA HIS A 82 19.20 0.72 -10.79
C HIS A 82 19.23 2.15 -10.23
N MET A 83 19.27 2.30 -8.91
CA MET A 83 19.28 3.59 -8.23
C MET A 83 20.56 4.37 -8.53
N THR A 84 21.73 3.73 -8.49
CA THR A 84 23.00 4.33 -8.88
C THR A 84 23.00 4.72 -10.36
N SER A 85 22.52 3.84 -11.26
CA SER A 85 22.48 4.13 -12.69
C SER A 85 21.52 5.26 -13.07
N THR A 86 20.40 5.41 -12.34
CA THR A 86 19.34 6.36 -12.69
C THR A 86 19.52 7.71 -11.99
N HIS A 87 19.97 7.72 -10.73
CA HIS A 87 20.04 8.93 -9.89
C HIS A 87 21.46 9.29 -9.45
N GLY A 88 22.48 8.48 -9.77
CA GLY A 88 23.88 8.76 -9.44
C GLY A 88 24.10 8.97 -7.94
N GLU A 89 24.90 9.98 -7.60
CA GLU A 89 25.21 10.37 -6.21
C GLU A 89 23.96 10.71 -5.39
N ALA A 90 22.88 11.18 -6.02
CA ALA A 90 21.65 11.51 -5.32
C ALA A 90 21.01 10.27 -4.66
N SER A 91 21.25 9.06 -5.17
CA SER A 91 20.78 7.81 -4.54
C SER A 91 21.52 7.45 -3.25
N GLN A 92 22.71 8.02 -3.06
CA GLN A 92 23.59 7.76 -1.90
C GLN A 92 23.47 8.86 -0.83
N ASP A 93 22.84 9.98 -1.16
CA ASP A 93 22.57 11.07 -0.23
C ASP A 93 21.50 10.65 0.80
N PRO A 94 21.83 10.54 2.10
CA PRO A 94 20.90 10.10 3.12
C PRO A 94 19.75 11.09 3.37
N SER A 95 19.86 12.34 2.92
CA SER A 95 18.79 13.34 3.04
C SER A 95 17.71 13.20 1.96
N ARG A 96 17.99 12.45 0.89
CA ARG A 96 17.08 12.27 -0.24
C ARG A 96 16.24 11.01 -0.08
N ARG A 97 15.00 11.10 -0.56
CA ARG A 97 14.07 9.97 -0.64
C ARG A 97 13.64 9.74 -2.08
N PHE A 98 13.42 8.47 -2.38
CA PHE A 98 12.92 8.00 -3.66
C PHE A 98 11.77 7.04 -3.43
N ILE A 99 11.03 6.81 -4.50
CA ILE A 99 10.18 5.62 -4.63
C ILE A 99 10.85 4.64 -5.57
N VAL A 100 10.73 3.36 -5.25
CA VAL A 100 11.10 2.25 -6.12
C VAL A 100 9.86 1.41 -6.35
N ARG A 101 9.50 1.21 -7.62
CA ARG A 101 8.44 0.28 -8.03
C ARG A 101 9.09 -0.95 -8.66
N LEU A 102 8.76 -2.12 -8.11
CA LEU A 102 9.04 -3.40 -8.74
C LEU A 102 7.76 -3.89 -9.41
N ALA A 103 7.87 -4.32 -10.66
CA ALA A 103 6.78 -4.87 -11.42
C ALA A 103 7.18 -6.21 -12.04
N PHE A 104 6.35 -7.23 -11.86
CA PHE A 104 6.52 -8.52 -12.49
C PHE A 104 5.43 -8.76 -13.51
N LYS A 105 5.84 -9.18 -14.70
CA LYS A 105 4.95 -9.77 -15.71
C LYS A 105 4.80 -11.27 -15.48
N LYS A 106 3.84 -11.89 -16.19
CA LYS A 106 3.55 -13.34 -16.13
C LYS A 106 4.75 -14.22 -16.50
N ASP A 107 5.61 -13.74 -17.39
CA ASP A 107 6.85 -14.41 -17.82
C ASP A 107 7.97 -14.37 -16.77
N GLY A 108 7.80 -13.59 -15.68
CA GLY A 108 8.78 -13.42 -14.61
C GLY A 108 9.80 -12.31 -14.84
N ILE A 109 9.66 -11.51 -15.89
CA ILE A 109 10.52 -10.35 -16.09
C ILE A 109 10.23 -9.32 -14.99
N LEU A 110 11.28 -8.99 -14.21
CA LEU A 110 11.27 -7.91 -13.24
C LEU A 110 11.62 -6.59 -13.93
N ARG A 111 10.73 -5.60 -13.79
CA ARG A 111 10.99 -4.21 -14.14
C ARG A 111 11.11 -3.36 -12.88
N ILE A 112 12.17 -2.56 -12.83
CA ILE A 112 12.40 -1.58 -11.76
C ILE A 112 12.18 -0.19 -12.33
N MET A 113 11.36 0.61 -11.64
CA MET A 113 11.18 2.03 -11.90
C MET A 113 11.46 2.81 -10.64
N SER A 114 11.95 4.03 -10.77
CA SER A 114 12.23 4.89 -9.63
C SER A 114 11.95 6.36 -9.93
N GLY A 115 11.77 7.15 -8.88
CA GLY A 115 11.56 8.58 -8.99
C GLY A 115 11.83 9.30 -7.67
N PRO A 116 12.19 10.60 -7.71
CA PRO A 116 12.41 11.38 -6.50
C PRO A 116 11.11 11.51 -5.71
N ARG A 117 11.23 11.65 -4.39
CA ARG A 117 10.10 11.90 -3.50
C ARG A 117 10.49 12.90 -2.41
N PRO A 118 9.59 13.82 -2.03
CA PRO A 118 9.85 14.69 -0.88
C PRO A 118 10.15 13.88 0.37
N SER A 119 11.05 14.41 1.19
CA SER A 119 11.31 13.85 2.51
C SER A 119 10.06 13.95 3.38
N SER A 120 9.82 12.92 4.18
CA SER A 120 8.73 12.87 5.16
C SER A 120 9.29 12.45 6.51
N THR A 121 8.73 13.04 7.56
CA THR A 121 8.98 12.71 8.98
C THR A 121 8.05 11.60 9.50
N ASP A 122 7.14 11.09 8.66
CA ASP A 122 6.25 10.00 9.00
C ASP A 122 7.05 8.76 9.46
N PRO A 123 6.69 8.13 10.59
CA PRO A 123 7.40 6.95 11.08
C PRO A 123 7.28 5.78 10.09
N LEU A 124 8.38 5.06 9.91
CA LEU A 124 8.43 3.86 9.05
C LEU A 124 8.27 2.55 9.84
N TYR A 125 8.81 2.50 11.06
CA TYR A 125 8.85 1.27 11.87
C TYR A 125 8.24 1.49 13.27
N PRO A 126 6.99 1.97 13.38
CA PRO A 126 6.37 2.14 14.69
C PRO A 126 6.27 0.78 15.40
N THR A 127 6.54 0.78 16.70
CA THR A 127 6.30 -0.35 17.62
C THR A 127 4.99 -0.18 18.41
N SER A 128 4.33 0.96 18.26
CA SER A 128 2.96 1.22 18.69
C SER A 128 2.39 2.38 17.87
N LEU A 129 1.07 2.47 17.80
CA LEU A 129 0.36 3.61 17.24
C LEU A 129 -0.21 4.45 18.39
N SER A 130 -0.06 5.76 18.31
CA SER A 130 -0.57 6.67 19.35
C SER A 130 -2.05 7.01 19.12
N ASN A 131 -2.83 7.03 20.20
CA ASN A 131 -4.21 7.54 20.19
C ASN A 131 -4.29 9.03 20.59
N GLU A 132 -3.15 9.67 20.87
CA GLU A 132 -3.13 11.09 21.23
C GLU A 132 -3.63 11.98 20.09
N PRO A 133 -4.35 13.07 20.38
CA PRO A 133 -4.78 14.02 19.36
C PRO A 133 -3.59 14.47 18.48
N PRO A 134 -3.77 14.55 17.15
CA PRO A 134 -2.70 15.01 16.28
C PRO A 134 -2.38 16.48 16.59
N GLY A 135 -1.09 16.82 16.69
CA GLY A 135 -0.64 18.19 16.95
C GLY A 135 -0.70 19.12 15.73
N PHE A 136 -1.09 18.61 14.56
CA PHE A 136 -1.12 19.33 13.29
C PHE A 136 -2.30 18.84 12.44
N GLU A 137 -2.60 19.56 11.35
CA GLU A 137 -3.65 19.18 10.40
C GLU A 137 -3.30 17.85 9.72
N VAL A 138 -4.26 16.92 9.71
CA VAL A 138 -4.08 15.56 9.19
C VAL A 138 -4.81 15.41 7.87
N MET A 139 -4.34 14.49 7.03
CA MET A 139 -4.89 14.30 5.69
C MET A 139 -6.39 13.94 5.72
N PRO A 140 -7.25 14.63 4.94
CA PRO A 140 -8.64 14.24 4.75
C PRO A 140 -8.78 12.81 4.20
N VAL A 141 -9.76 12.08 4.73
CA VAL A 141 -10.10 10.73 4.28
C VAL A 141 -11.61 10.64 4.05
N TYR A 142 -12.04 10.53 2.80
CA TYR A 142 -13.46 10.52 2.47
C TYR A 142 -14.01 9.09 2.48
N LEU A 143 -15.18 8.87 3.07
CA LEU A 143 -15.87 7.60 2.93
C LEU A 143 -16.53 7.51 1.54
N ASP A 144 -16.22 6.46 0.79
CA ASP A 144 -16.84 6.21 -0.51
C ASP A 144 -18.35 5.96 -0.38
N THR A 145 -19.10 6.51 -1.32
CA THR A 145 -20.56 6.45 -1.37
C THR A 145 -21.08 5.14 -1.95
N GLN A 146 -20.22 4.34 -2.59
CA GLN A 146 -20.59 3.05 -3.17
C GLN A 146 -19.68 1.92 -2.69
N PRO A 147 -20.19 0.68 -2.59
CA PRO A 147 -19.38 -0.45 -2.22
C PRO A 147 -18.41 -0.85 -3.35
N THR A 148 -17.22 -1.28 -2.95
CA THR A 148 -16.22 -1.92 -3.81
C THR A 148 -16.39 -3.44 -3.72
N THR A 149 -16.46 -4.12 -4.88
CA THR A 149 -16.55 -5.58 -4.89
C THR A 149 -15.17 -6.20 -4.62
N PRO A 150 -15.02 -7.05 -3.59
CA PRO A 150 -13.78 -7.80 -3.36
C PRO A 150 -13.37 -8.66 -4.55
N SER A 151 -12.07 -8.63 -4.87
CA SER A 151 -11.46 -9.45 -5.92
C SER A 151 -9.96 -9.63 -5.70
N LEU A 152 -9.30 -10.42 -6.55
CA LEU A 152 -7.83 -10.47 -6.56
C LEU A 152 -7.19 -9.10 -6.80
N PHE A 153 -7.87 -8.20 -7.52
CA PHE A 153 -7.38 -6.85 -7.81
C PHE A 153 -7.55 -5.86 -6.65
N THR A 154 -8.42 -6.15 -5.68
CA THR A 154 -8.50 -5.39 -4.42
C THR A 154 -7.55 -5.93 -3.36
N ARG A 155 -7.27 -7.25 -3.41
CA ARG A 155 -6.34 -7.95 -2.51
C ARG A 155 -4.88 -7.68 -2.85
N HIS A 156 -4.53 -7.83 -4.13
CA HIS A 156 -3.17 -7.71 -4.64
C HIS A 156 -2.95 -6.38 -5.32
N LYS A 157 -1.76 -5.80 -5.14
CA LYS A 157 -1.41 -4.56 -5.81
C LYS A 157 -0.98 -4.88 -7.24
N THR A 158 -1.78 -4.44 -8.21
CA THR A 158 -1.56 -4.64 -9.64
C THR A 158 -1.64 -3.30 -10.38
N ILE A 159 -1.41 -3.30 -11.68
CA ILE A 159 -1.71 -2.13 -12.53
C ILE A 159 -3.19 -1.95 -12.80
N TYR A 160 -4.01 -3.00 -12.63
CA TYR A 160 -5.44 -2.90 -12.77
C TYR A 160 -6.04 -2.20 -11.55
N ARG A 161 -6.44 -0.94 -11.76
CA ARG A 161 -6.92 -0.06 -10.68
C ARG A 161 -8.36 0.41 -10.86
N VAL A 162 -9.12 -0.18 -11.79
CA VAL A 162 -10.50 0.26 -12.10
C VAL A 162 -11.39 0.44 -10.86
N PRO A 163 -11.45 -0.50 -9.88
CA PRO A 163 -12.28 -0.31 -8.70
C PRO A 163 -11.86 0.90 -7.84
N TYR A 164 -10.54 1.16 -7.80
CA TYR A 164 -9.96 2.28 -7.07
C TYR A 164 -10.18 3.61 -7.77
N ASN A 165 -10.04 3.63 -9.11
CA ASN A 165 -10.26 4.82 -9.92
C ASN A 165 -11.73 5.24 -9.85
N ALA A 166 -12.67 4.29 -9.89
CA ALA A 166 -14.09 4.59 -9.74
C ALA A 166 -14.43 5.23 -8.38
N ALA A 167 -13.80 4.79 -7.30
CA ALA A 167 -13.94 5.43 -5.98
C ALA A 167 -13.36 6.85 -5.97
N TRP A 168 -12.20 7.04 -6.61
CA TRP A 168 -11.54 8.34 -6.77
C TRP A 168 -12.40 9.35 -7.53
N GLU A 169 -12.93 8.94 -8.68
CA GLU A 169 -13.81 9.75 -9.53
C GLU A 169 -15.12 10.12 -8.81
N ARG A 170 -15.73 9.18 -8.06
CA ARG A 170 -16.95 9.47 -7.27
C ARG A 170 -16.74 10.55 -6.20
N ALA A 171 -15.53 10.69 -5.70
CA ALA A 171 -15.18 11.76 -4.77
C ALA A 171 -14.86 13.10 -5.47
N GLY A 172 -15.00 13.17 -6.80
CA GLY A 172 -14.69 14.36 -7.59
C GLY A 172 -13.19 14.60 -7.75
N LEU A 173 -12.38 13.53 -7.72
CA LEU A 173 -10.94 13.57 -7.86
C LEU A 173 -10.52 12.90 -9.17
N ASP A 174 -9.39 13.34 -9.71
CA ASP A 174 -8.85 12.87 -10.98
C ASP A 174 -7.37 12.50 -10.87
N GLU A 175 -6.74 12.18 -12.00
CA GLU A 175 -5.33 11.79 -12.06
C GLU A 175 -4.36 12.93 -11.73
N GLU A 176 -4.80 14.19 -11.79
CA GLU A 176 -4.01 15.37 -11.44
C GLU A 176 -4.01 15.62 -9.92
N THR A 177 -5.04 15.12 -9.22
CA THR A 177 -5.15 15.22 -7.76
C THR A 177 -4.03 14.43 -7.06
N SER A 178 -3.20 15.14 -6.30
CA SER A 178 -2.13 14.51 -5.55
C SER A 178 -2.66 13.58 -4.46
N THR A 179 -2.17 12.34 -4.45
CA THR A 179 -2.46 11.35 -3.39
C THR A 179 -1.94 11.76 -1.99
N ALA A 180 -1.17 12.85 -1.89
CA ALA A 180 -0.75 13.45 -0.63
C ALA A 180 -1.83 14.33 0.00
N GLU A 181 -2.81 14.78 -0.78
CA GLU A 181 -3.87 15.71 -0.32
C GLU A 181 -5.02 14.98 0.36
N CYS A 182 -5.36 13.75 -0.06
CA CYS A 182 -6.42 12.97 0.55
C CYS A 182 -6.30 11.46 0.24
N ASP A 183 -7.16 10.67 0.87
CA ASP A 183 -7.43 9.27 0.51
C ASP A 183 -8.93 8.98 0.60
N ILE A 184 -9.36 7.82 0.13
CA ILE A 184 -10.77 7.42 0.15
C ILE A 184 -10.91 6.07 0.82
N LEU A 185 -11.71 6.00 1.90
CA LEU A 185 -12.10 4.75 2.55
C LEU A 185 -13.09 3.98 1.67
N LEU A 186 -12.77 2.71 1.46
CA LEU A 186 -13.58 1.77 0.70
C LEU A 186 -14.35 0.87 1.66
N GLN A 187 -15.57 0.52 1.29
CA GLN A 187 -16.38 -0.48 1.96
C GLN A 187 -16.81 -1.57 0.97
N ASN A 188 -17.01 -2.80 1.43
CA ASN A 188 -17.51 -3.89 0.60
C ASN A 188 -19.05 -3.95 0.58
N GLY A 189 -19.62 -4.90 -0.16
CA GLY A 189 -21.08 -5.07 -0.27
C GLY A 189 -21.79 -5.44 1.03
N ASP A 190 -21.05 -5.94 2.03
CA ASP A 190 -21.57 -6.26 3.36
C ASP A 190 -21.49 -5.05 4.31
N GLY A 191 -21.05 -3.88 3.82
CA GLY A 191 -20.89 -2.67 4.62
C GLY A 191 -19.66 -2.68 5.52
N HIS A 192 -18.67 -3.53 5.26
CA HIS A 192 -17.41 -3.54 6.01
C HIS A 192 -16.33 -2.71 5.32
N VAL A 193 -15.60 -1.91 6.09
CA VAL A 193 -14.43 -1.16 5.60
C VAL A 193 -13.35 -2.12 5.10
N MET A 194 -12.79 -1.85 3.92
CA MET A 194 -11.73 -2.64 3.28
C MET A 194 -10.35 -1.98 3.40
N GLY A 195 -10.26 -0.71 3.74
CA GLY A 195 -9.02 0.07 3.64
C GLY A 195 -9.24 1.35 2.85
N ALA A 196 -8.18 1.93 2.32
CA ALA A 196 -8.26 3.09 1.45
C ALA A 196 -7.68 2.82 0.06
N VAL A 197 -7.98 3.70 -0.89
CA VAL A 197 -7.51 3.62 -2.29
C VAL A 197 -6.00 3.44 -2.35
N PHE A 198 -5.24 4.27 -1.63
CA PHE A 198 -3.78 4.20 -1.63
C PHE A 198 -3.24 3.51 -0.38
N ARG A 199 -3.84 3.74 0.78
CA ARG A 199 -3.29 3.34 2.09
C ARG A 199 -4.10 2.22 2.78
N THR A 200 -3.48 1.60 3.77
CA THR A 200 -4.19 0.78 4.79
C THR A 200 -4.66 1.71 5.90
N VAL A 201 -5.86 1.51 6.43
CA VAL A 201 -6.42 2.28 7.56
C VAL A 201 -6.35 1.50 8.87
N TYR A 202 -6.21 2.23 9.98
CA TYR A 202 -6.28 1.72 11.34
C TYR A 202 -7.17 2.60 12.20
N PHE A 203 -8.12 1.97 12.87
CA PHE A 203 -9.10 2.59 13.74
C PHE A 203 -8.77 2.28 15.20
N TYR A 204 -9.04 3.20 16.11
CA TYR A 204 -8.94 2.92 17.54
C TYR A 204 -10.27 2.37 18.05
N ARG A 205 -10.30 1.12 18.50
CA ARG A 205 -11.52 0.45 18.97
C ARG A 205 -11.19 -0.32 20.23
N LYS A 206 -12.05 -0.20 21.26
CA LYS A 206 -11.96 -0.99 22.51
C LYS A 206 -10.56 -1.00 23.16
N GLY A 207 -9.84 0.11 23.08
CA GLY A 207 -8.52 0.25 23.73
C GLY A 207 -7.31 -0.16 22.87
N SER A 208 -7.52 -0.60 21.63
CA SER A 208 -6.43 -0.99 20.73
C SER A 208 -6.64 -0.46 19.31
N PHE A 209 -5.58 -0.46 18.51
CA PHE A 209 -5.68 -0.18 17.09
C PHE A 209 -6.03 -1.44 16.32
N VAL A 210 -7.05 -1.34 15.47
CA VAL A 210 -7.50 -2.41 14.59
C VAL A 210 -7.45 -1.98 13.14
N THR A 211 -7.15 -2.91 12.25
CA THR A 211 -7.19 -2.72 10.79
C THR A 211 -8.22 -3.67 10.18
N PRO A 212 -8.82 -3.34 9.01
CA PRO A 212 -9.71 -4.27 8.32
C PRO A 212 -9.11 -5.67 8.16
N SER A 213 -9.92 -6.68 8.51
CA SER A 213 -9.62 -8.10 8.32
C SER A 213 -9.41 -8.43 6.84
N GLU A 214 -8.52 -9.37 6.54
CA GLU A 214 -8.29 -9.88 5.18
C GLU A 214 -9.57 -10.43 4.53
N GLY A 215 -10.51 -10.95 5.33
CA GLY A 215 -11.81 -11.42 4.86
C GLY A 215 -12.69 -10.34 4.23
N THR A 216 -12.40 -9.05 4.45
CA THR A 216 -13.15 -7.94 3.83
C THR A 216 -12.82 -7.74 2.35
N GLY A 217 -11.75 -8.36 1.84
CA GLY A 217 -11.22 -8.10 0.50
C GLY A 217 -10.17 -6.98 0.44
N CYS A 218 -9.61 -6.61 1.59
CA CYS A 218 -8.63 -5.55 1.73
C CYS A 218 -7.30 -5.85 1.00
N LYS A 219 -6.60 -4.79 0.63
CA LYS A 219 -5.25 -4.87 0.07
C LYS A 219 -4.27 -5.36 1.14
N ILE A 220 -3.48 -6.37 0.82
CA ILE A 220 -2.45 -6.91 1.74
C ILE A 220 -1.24 -5.95 1.75
N GLY A 221 -1.33 -4.90 2.55
CA GLY A 221 -0.29 -3.88 2.70
C GLY A 221 0.99 -4.44 3.33
N VAL A 222 2.16 -3.97 2.87
CA VAL A 222 3.45 -4.34 3.46
C VAL A 222 3.64 -3.68 4.84
N SER A 223 3.38 -2.38 4.95
CA SER A 223 3.36 -1.68 6.25
C SER A 223 2.23 -2.18 7.17
N ARG A 224 1.13 -2.67 6.60
CA ARG A 224 0.07 -3.37 7.36
C ARG A 224 0.61 -4.59 8.07
N ARG A 225 1.31 -5.46 7.33
CA ARG A 225 1.94 -6.64 7.93
C ARG A 225 2.94 -6.26 9.02
N TRP A 226 3.76 -5.22 8.81
CA TRP A 226 4.62 -4.68 9.86
C TRP A 226 3.85 -4.31 11.13
N ALA A 227 2.74 -3.58 11.01
CA ALA A 227 1.93 -3.13 12.13
C ALA A 227 1.30 -4.30 12.92
N LEU A 228 0.80 -5.31 12.20
CA LEU A 228 0.26 -6.54 12.80
C LEU A 228 1.32 -7.32 13.58
N GLU A 229 2.56 -7.37 13.06
CA GLU A 229 3.66 -8.12 13.67
C GLU A 229 4.33 -7.37 14.83
N ASN A 230 4.37 -6.02 14.79
CA ASN A 230 5.27 -5.24 15.65
C ASN A 230 4.63 -4.07 16.39
N ALA A 231 3.42 -3.63 16.01
CA ALA A 231 2.81 -2.40 16.53
C ALA A 231 1.58 -2.63 17.42
N GLY A 232 1.29 -3.88 17.80
CA GLY A 232 0.12 -4.23 18.60
C GLY A 232 -1.21 -4.00 17.89
N VAL A 233 -1.21 -4.01 16.55
CA VAL A 233 -2.42 -3.87 15.74
C VAL A 233 -3.06 -5.23 15.53
N GLU A 234 -4.38 -5.29 15.64
CA GLU A 234 -5.17 -6.49 15.37
C GLU A 234 -6.05 -6.35 14.13
N GLN A 235 -6.53 -7.48 13.59
CA GLN A 235 -7.53 -7.47 12.52
C GLN A 235 -8.94 -7.45 13.10
N ALA A 236 -9.83 -6.66 12.50
CA ALA A 236 -11.25 -6.61 12.87
C ALA A 236 -12.16 -6.44 11.65
N LEU A 237 -13.42 -6.85 11.81
CA LEU A 237 -14.51 -6.36 10.95
C LEU A 237 -14.96 -5.00 11.48
N ILE A 238 -14.95 -4.01 10.61
CA ILE A 238 -15.27 -2.62 10.94
C ILE A 238 -16.42 -2.22 10.05
N ALA A 239 -17.60 -2.01 10.61
CA ALA A 239 -18.75 -1.58 9.83
C ALA A 239 -18.52 -0.11 9.41
N ALA A 240 -18.80 0.21 8.15
CA ALA A 240 -18.73 1.57 7.64
C ALA A 240 -19.75 2.48 8.35
N ALA A 241 -20.85 1.92 8.86
CA ALA A 241 -21.83 2.63 9.68
C ALA A 241 -21.30 3.04 11.07
N ASP A 242 -20.23 2.39 11.56
CA ASP A 242 -19.58 2.71 12.84
C ASP A 242 -18.41 3.69 12.67
N VAL A 243 -18.24 4.26 11.46
CA VAL A 243 -17.23 5.27 11.17
C VAL A 243 -17.84 6.65 11.40
N GLU A 244 -17.16 7.47 12.19
CA GLU A 244 -17.67 8.78 12.60
C GLU A 244 -17.07 9.94 11.78
N ASP A 245 -17.83 11.00 11.59
CA ASP A 245 -17.29 12.24 10.98
C ASP A 245 -16.27 12.88 11.91
N GLY A 246 -15.13 13.30 11.35
CA GLY A 246 -14.02 13.86 12.12
C GLY A 246 -13.16 12.80 12.83
N GLU A 247 -13.48 11.51 12.70
CA GLU A 247 -12.74 10.43 13.32
C GLU A 247 -11.27 10.43 12.89
N VAL A 248 -10.34 10.35 13.85
CA VAL A 248 -8.90 10.32 13.57
C VAL A 248 -8.43 8.88 13.43
N VAL A 249 -7.87 8.57 12.26
CA VAL A 249 -7.34 7.25 11.93
C VAL A 249 -5.84 7.31 11.69
N TRP A 250 -5.17 6.17 11.82
CA TRP A 250 -3.86 6.01 11.19
C TRP A 250 -4.03 5.48 9.77
N LEU A 251 -3.08 5.84 8.91
CA LEU A 251 -2.97 5.34 7.56
C LEU A 251 -1.54 4.87 7.33
N SER A 252 -1.34 3.86 6.48
CA SER A 252 0.01 3.44 6.11
C SER A 252 0.16 3.02 4.66
N SER A 253 1.37 3.20 4.14
CA SER A 253 1.82 2.61 2.88
C SER A 253 3.31 2.31 2.92
N ALA A 254 3.74 1.38 2.08
CA ALA A 254 5.16 1.08 1.88
C ALA A 254 5.94 2.24 1.23
N VAL A 255 5.26 3.31 0.84
CA VAL A 255 5.86 4.49 0.23
C VAL A 255 6.00 5.58 1.29
N GLY A 256 4.92 5.91 2.00
CA GLY A 256 4.89 6.99 3.00
C GLY A 256 5.20 6.61 4.44
N GLY A 257 5.23 5.33 4.81
CA GLY A 257 5.23 4.96 6.23
C GLY A 257 3.83 5.11 6.83
N PHE A 258 3.76 5.57 8.08
CA PHE A 258 2.55 5.72 8.87
C PHE A 258 2.25 7.20 9.11
N THR A 259 1.04 7.62 8.75
CA THR A 259 0.59 9.01 8.91
C THR A 259 -0.81 9.04 9.51
N ARG A 260 -1.26 10.22 9.95
CA ARG A 260 -2.61 10.42 10.49
C ARG A 260 -3.56 10.89 9.38
N GLY A 261 -4.82 10.49 9.48
CA GLY A 261 -5.90 11.00 8.65
C GLY A 261 -7.13 11.34 9.48
N ARG A 262 -8.00 12.19 8.92
CA ARG A 262 -9.30 12.53 9.52
C ARG A 262 -10.40 12.15 8.56
N VAL A 263 -11.34 11.35 9.05
CA VAL A 263 -12.49 10.93 8.26
C VAL A 263 -13.44 12.11 8.03
N THR A 264 -13.95 12.21 6.81
CA THR A 264 -15.07 13.08 6.46
C THR A 264 -16.20 12.23 5.88
N LEU A 265 -17.36 12.27 6.53
CA LEU A 265 -18.57 11.61 6.05
C LEU A 265 -19.24 12.50 4.99
N GLY A 266 -19.32 11.98 3.77
CA GLY A 266 -19.72 12.73 2.57
C GLY A 266 -18.52 13.08 1.69
N GLY A 267 -18.70 12.98 0.37
CA GLY A 267 -17.65 13.29 -0.60
C GLY A 267 -17.11 14.72 -0.45
N ARG A 268 -15.93 14.99 -1.03
CA ARG A 268 -15.33 16.32 -1.04
C ARG A 268 -16.36 17.33 -1.56
N LYS A 269 -16.84 18.23 -0.68
CA LYS A 269 -17.78 19.28 -1.08
C LYS A 269 -17.08 20.25 -2.04
N GLY A 270 -17.31 20.05 -3.34
CA GLY A 270 -17.11 21.02 -4.42
C GLY A 270 -15.71 21.62 -4.56
N ALA A 271 -14.91 21.10 -5.48
CA ALA A 271 -14.12 21.96 -6.36
C ALA A 271 -14.92 22.08 -7.66
N ARG A 272 -15.68 23.16 -7.81
CA ARG A 272 -16.08 23.66 -9.13
C ARG A 272 -15.01 24.62 -9.61
#